data_AF-L0G148-F1
#
_entry.id   AF-L0G148-F1
#
_cell.length_a   1.000
_cell.length_b   1.000
_cell.length_c   1.000
_cell.angle_alpha   90.00
_cell.angle_beta   90.00
_cell.angle_gamma   90.00
#
_symmetry.space_group_name_H-M   'P 1'
#
loop_
_entity.id
_entity.type
_entity.pdbx_description
1 polymer ?
#
loop_
_entity_poly.entity_id
_entity_poly.type
_entity_poly.pdbx_seq_one_letter_code
_entity_poly.pdbx_strand_id
1 'polypeptide(L)'
;MKKSSFKSPLSRLVTLVLFGLLAMGACKSKKKVVEAAPEPAPVEEPAPAPAPEPEPTAEEVAVGKLEGYFSTIASASSVQSANSSIQEALSMFSNQNTPVLIVIHEENGIKDYDEPTTIAKYLNYLKDTKKNLNFISDVRLDGSGKITELELRRR
;
A
#
# COMPACT_ATOMS: atom_id res chain seq x y z
N MET A 1 -11.60 -41.68 7.77
CA MET A 1 -11.01 -41.33 9.08
C MET A 1 -9.59 -40.82 8.87
N LYS A 2 -9.33 -39.52 9.01
CA LYS A 2 -8.00 -38.92 9.02
C LYS A 2 -8.08 -37.68 9.91
N LYS A 3 -7.45 -37.75 11.08
CA LYS A 3 -7.37 -36.67 12.06
C LYS A 3 -6.02 -35.99 11.86
N SER A 4 -5.99 -34.71 11.54
CA SER A 4 -4.81 -33.88 11.73
C SER A 4 -5.20 -32.72 12.64
N SER A 5 -4.55 -32.65 13.80
CA SER A 5 -4.70 -31.57 14.77
C SER A 5 -3.32 -30.97 14.96
N PHE A 6 -3.08 -29.82 14.35
CA PHE A 6 -1.90 -29.00 14.58
C PHE A 6 -2.14 -28.15 15.84
N LYS A 7 -1.26 -28.26 16.84
CA LYS A 7 -1.27 -27.41 18.05
C LYS A 7 -0.06 -26.48 18.01
N SER A 8 -0.32 -25.19 18.16
CA SER A 8 0.67 -24.12 18.35
C SER A 8 1.23 -24.11 19.79
N PRO A 9 2.45 -23.59 20.03
CA PRO A 9 3.03 -23.52 21.36
C PRO A 9 2.72 -22.20 22.06
N LEU A 10 1.91 -22.27 23.12
CA LEU A 10 1.53 -21.16 23.98
C LEU A 10 2.47 -21.03 25.19
N SER A 11 3.13 -19.86 25.25
CA SER A 11 3.47 -19.05 26.43
C SER A 11 3.83 -19.74 27.75
N ARG A 12 5.12 -19.63 28.12
CA ARG A 12 5.64 -19.78 29.49
C ARG A 12 5.90 -18.38 30.06
N LEU A 13 5.23 -18.00 31.15
CA LEU A 13 5.86 -17.22 32.23
C LEU A 13 4.93 -17.09 33.45
N VAL A 14 5.39 -17.68 34.55
CA VAL A 14 4.84 -17.64 35.91
C VAL A 14 5.90 -16.96 36.77
N THR A 15 5.57 -15.92 37.53
CA THR A 15 6.26 -15.61 38.80
C THR A 15 5.44 -14.68 39.70
N LEU A 16 5.43 -15.02 41.00
CA LEU A 16 4.53 -14.59 42.08
C LEU A 16 5.35 -13.87 43.19
N VAL A 17 4.77 -12.78 43.69
CA VAL A 17 4.94 -12.01 44.96
C VAL A 17 5.79 -12.60 46.11
N LEU A 18 6.61 -11.77 46.80
CA LEU A 18 6.82 -11.86 48.28
C LEU A 18 7.32 -10.56 48.96
N PHE A 19 6.93 -10.42 50.24
CA PHE A 19 6.75 -9.25 51.13
C PHE A 19 7.88 -9.02 52.18
N GLY A 20 7.91 -7.83 52.82
CA GLY A 20 8.42 -7.55 54.19
C GLY A 20 9.65 -6.61 54.26
N LEU A 21 9.85 -5.64 55.17
CA LEU A 21 9.32 -5.36 56.53
C LEU A 21 9.69 -3.91 56.99
N LEU A 22 8.73 -3.23 57.64
CA LEU A 22 8.78 -2.39 58.87
C LEU A 22 10.08 -1.69 59.36
N ALA A 23 10.00 -0.39 59.71
CA ALA A 23 10.05 0.13 61.10
C ALA A 23 10.30 1.67 61.21
N MET A 24 9.83 2.25 62.32
CA MET A 24 9.65 3.68 62.66
C MET A 24 10.92 4.46 63.06
N GLY A 25 10.84 5.81 63.10
CA GLY A 25 11.72 6.64 63.94
C GLY A 25 11.62 8.16 63.70
N ALA A 26 11.18 8.92 64.71
CA ALA A 26 11.05 10.38 64.71
C ALA A 26 12.30 11.12 65.22
N CYS A 27 12.35 12.44 64.90
CA CYS A 27 13.03 13.55 65.61
C CYS A 27 14.23 14.27 64.94
N LYS A 28 13.94 15.51 64.51
CA LYS A 28 14.53 16.78 65.02
C LYS A 28 15.98 17.11 64.65
N SER A 29 16.16 18.04 63.71
CA SER A 29 16.99 19.24 63.98
C SER A 29 16.78 20.36 62.98
N LYS A 30 16.90 21.60 63.49
CA LYS A 30 16.71 22.87 62.79
C LYS A 30 17.99 23.28 62.05
N LYS A 31 17.77 24.01 60.94
CA LYS A 31 18.55 25.18 60.47
C LYS A 31 19.90 24.93 59.80
N LYS A 32 19.96 25.18 58.49
CA LYS A 32 20.92 26.13 57.89
C LYS A 32 20.47 26.56 56.49
N VAL A 33 20.53 27.87 56.26
CA VAL A 33 20.37 28.57 54.99
C VAL A 33 21.69 28.51 54.22
N VAL A 34 21.65 28.12 52.94
CA VAL A 34 22.66 28.34 51.87
C VAL A 34 21.84 28.21 50.56
N GLU A 35 21.35 29.29 49.96
CA GLU A 35 22.01 30.09 48.92
C GLU A 35 22.46 29.29 47.67
N ALA A 36 21.66 29.45 46.61
CA ALA A 36 21.96 29.34 45.18
C ALA A 36 22.68 28.08 44.62
N ALA A 37 21.90 27.24 43.93
CA ALA A 37 22.34 26.52 42.73
C ALA A 37 21.20 26.61 41.70
N PRO A 38 21.47 27.00 40.44
CA PRO A 38 20.43 27.05 39.41
C PRO A 38 19.98 25.63 39.09
N GLU A 39 18.67 25.40 39.05
CA GLU A 39 18.10 24.15 38.57
C GLU A 39 18.59 23.90 37.14
N PRO A 40 19.17 22.72 36.83
CA PRO A 40 19.45 22.38 35.45
C PRO A 40 18.10 22.24 34.75
N ALA A 41 17.92 23.00 33.66
CA ALA A 41 16.76 22.90 32.80
C ALA A 41 16.49 21.43 32.43
N PRO A 42 15.25 20.95 32.48
CA PRO A 42 14.92 19.61 32.02
C PRO A 42 15.35 19.50 30.56
N VAL A 43 16.32 18.65 30.30
CA VAL A 43 16.70 18.25 28.95
C VAL A 43 15.52 17.47 28.41
N GLU A 44 14.67 18.12 27.60
CA GLU A 44 13.69 17.42 26.78
C GLU A 44 14.44 16.45 25.87
N GLU A 45 14.27 15.15 26.12
CA GLU A 45 14.64 14.13 25.15
C GLU A 45 13.87 14.42 23.85
N PRO A 46 14.55 14.58 22.71
CA PRO A 46 13.88 14.80 21.45
C PRO A 46 13.03 13.57 21.14
N ALA A 47 11.73 13.76 20.95
CA ALA A 47 10.83 12.71 20.54
C ALA A 47 11.39 12.00 19.29
N PRO A 48 11.36 10.66 19.24
CA PRO A 48 11.87 9.92 18.08
C PRO A 48 11.15 10.42 16.83
N ALA A 49 11.94 10.83 15.83
CA ALA A 49 11.40 11.28 14.56
C ALA A 49 10.44 10.20 14.01
N PRO A 50 9.25 10.56 13.52
CA PRO A 50 8.31 9.60 12.95
C PRO A 50 9.02 8.82 11.85
N ALA A 51 8.89 7.50 11.88
CA ALA A 51 9.44 6.63 10.84
C ALA A 51 8.91 7.09 9.47
N PRO A 52 9.76 7.17 8.42
CA PRO A 52 9.31 7.57 7.10
C PRO A 52 8.22 6.62 6.62
N GLU A 53 7.13 7.19 6.11
CA GLU A 53 6.07 6.41 5.48
C GLU A 53 6.63 5.61 4.30
N PRO A 54 6.13 4.39 4.04
CA PRO A 54 6.59 3.59 2.93
C PRO A 54 6.34 4.33 1.61
N GLU A 55 7.39 4.56 0.83
CA GLU A 55 7.27 5.12 -0.51
C GLU A 55 6.50 4.15 -1.43
N PRO A 56 5.63 4.66 -2.31
CA PRO A 56 4.89 3.81 -3.24
C PRO A 56 5.84 3.12 -4.21
N THR A 57 5.59 1.85 -4.47
CA THR A 57 6.34 1.06 -5.43
C THR A 57 6.13 1.60 -6.86
N ALA A 58 7.07 1.28 -7.76
CA ALA A 58 6.96 1.67 -9.18
C ALA A 58 5.66 1.15 -9.83
N GLU A 59 5.22 -0.04 -9.44
CA GLU A 59 3.98 -0.66 -9.90
C GLU A 59 2.76 0.13 -9.41
N GLU A 60 2.69 0.47 -8.13
CA GLU A 60 1.58 1.27 -7.58
C GLU A 60 1.49 2.65 -8.24
N VAL A 61 2.63 3.30 -8.48
CA VAL A 61 2.69 4.58 -9.20
C VAL A 61 2.21 4.42 -10.64
N ALA A 62 2.60 3.34 -11.33
CA ALA A 62 2.16 3.06 -12.69
C ALA A 62 0.65 2.79 -12.75
N VAL A 63 0.13 1.99 -11.81
CA VAL A 63 -1.30 1.68 -11.67
C VAL A 63 -2.11 2.96 -11.49
N GLY A 64 -1.76 3.80 -10.52
CA GLY A 64 -2.51 5.04 -10.24
C GLY A 64 -2.56 5.99 -11.46
N LYS A 65 -1.43 6.14 -12.16
CA LYS A 65 -1.37 6.92 -13.41
C LYS A 65 -2.25 6.31 -14.50
N LEU A 66 -2.17 5.00 -14.70
CA LEU A 66 -2.90 4.31 -15.75
C LEU A 66 -4.41 4.30 -15.51
N GLU A 67 -4.87 4.12 -14.27
CA GLU A 67 -6.29 4.26 -13.92
C GLU A 67 -6.82 5.67 -14.17
N GLY A 68 -5.98 6.69 -13.92
CA GLY A 68 -6.25 8.07 -14.29
C GLY A 68 -6.49 8.22 -15.79
N TYR A 69 -5.60 7.66 -16.62
CA TYR A 69 -5.80 7.68 -18.08
C TYR A 69 -7.07 6.95 -18.52
N PHE A 70 -7.39 5.78 -17.94
CA PHE A 70 -8.62 5.07 -18.28
C PHE A 70 -9.86 5.91 -18.02
N SER A 71 -9.88 6.60 -16.88
CA SER A 71 -10.98 7.47 -16.50
C SER A 71 -11.08 8.67 -17.45
N THR A 72 -9.97 9.36 -17.71
CA THR A 72 -9.92 10.51 -18.64
C THR A 72 -10.36 10.15 -20.05
N ILE A 73 -9.91 9.01 -20.58
CA ILE A 73 -10.27 8.55 -21.93
C ILE A 73 -11.78 8.24 -22.00
N ALA A 74 -12.31 7.52 -21.02
CA ALA A 74 -13.72 7.16 -20.96
C ALA A 74 -14.62 8.39 -20.79
N SER A 75 -14.20 9.40 -20.02
CA SER A 75 -14.98 10.63 -19.77
C SER A 75 -14.67 11.78 -20.73
N ALA A 76 -13.81 11.58 -21.72
CA ALA A 76 -13.37 12.66 -22.62
C ALA A 76 -14.55 13.31 -23.37
N SER A 77 -14.60 14.65 -23.39
CA SER A 77 -15.65 15.43 -24.07
C SER A 77 -15.56 15.42 -25.59
N SER A 78 -14.45 14.96 -26.17
CA SER A 78 -14.25 14.88 -27.62
C SER A 78 -13.38 13.69 -28.01
N VAL A 79 -13.47 13.27 -29.27
CA VAL A 79 -12.59 12.23 -29.84
C VAL A 79 -11.14 12.69 -29.85
N GLN A 80 -10.88 13.97 -30.13
CA GLN A 80 -9.53 14.53 -30.16
C GLN A 80 -8.84 14.48 -28.79
N SER A 81 -9.55 14.87 -27.72
CA SER A 81 -8.99 14.82 -26.36
C SER A 81 -8.78 13.38 -25.89
N ALA A 82 -9.70 12.46 -26.22
CA ALA A 82 -9.52 11.03 -25.96
C ALA A 82 -8.27 10.49 -26.66
N ASN A 83 -8.10 10.77 -27.96
CA ASN A 83 -6.96 10.30 -28.73
C ASN A 83 -5.62 10.83 -28.19
N SER A 84 -5.58 12.07 -27.70
CA SER A 84 -4.37 12.64 -27.07
C SER A 84 -4.01 11.86 -25.80
N SER A 85 -5.01 11.62 -24.94
CA SER A 85 -4.83 10.82 -23.71
C SER A 85 -4.43 9.36 -24.02
N ILE A 86 -4.93 8.77 -25.11
CA ILE A 86 -4.52 7.44 -25.57
C ILE A 86 -3.04 7.43 -25.92
N GLN A 87 -2.51 8.42 -26.64
CA GLN A 87 -1.09 8.47 -26.99
C GLN A 87 -0.19 8.58 -25.75
N GLU A 88 -0.60 9.40 -24.78
CA GLU A 88 0.10 9.53 -23.50
C GLU A 88 0.09 8.22 -22.71
N ALA A 89 -1.07 7.56 -22.60
CA ALA A 89 -1.20 6.27 -21.94
C ALA A 89 -0.35 5.19 -22.63
N LEU A 90 -0.36 5.12 -23.96
CA LEU A 90 0.43 4.16 -24.74
C LEU A 90 1.93 4.30 -24.49
N SER A 91 2.42 5.49 -24.14
CA SER A 91 3.83 5.71 -23.80
C SER A 91 4.28 4.97 -22.52
N MET A 92 3.33 4.53 -21.67
CA MET A 92 3.63 3.74 -20.48
C MET A 92 3.90 2.27 -20.78
N PHE A 93 3.53 1.80 -21.98
CA PHE A 93 3.64 0.40 -22.37
C PHE A 93 4.90 0.15 -23.19
N SER A 94 5.39 -1.08 -23.12
CA SER A 94 6.56 -1.51 -23.91
C SER A 94 6.28 -1.43 -25.41
N ASN A 95 5.03 -1.69 -25.81
CA ASN A 95 4.54 -1.49 -27.17
C ASN A 95 2.99 -1.46 -27.20
N GLN A 96 2.43 -1.13 -28.36
CA GLN A 96 0.97 -1.03 -28.55
C GLN A 96 0.24 -2.38 -28.55
N ASN A 97 0.99 -3.48 -28.75
CA ASN A 97 0.48 -4.85 -28.72
C ASN A 97 0.64 -5.51 -27.34
N THR A 98 1.02 -4.76 -26.30
CA THR A 98 1.10 -5.29 -24.93
C THR A 98 -0.22 -6.00 -24.58
N PRO A 99 -0.17 -7.28 -24.16
CA PRO A 99 -1.36 -8.06 -23.85
C PRO A 99 -2.13 -7.46 -22.68
N VAL A 100 -3.46 -7.46 -22.83
CA VAL A 100 -4.39 -7.11 -21.77
C VAL A 100 -5.26 -8.33 -21.50
N LEU A 101 -5.20 -8.82 -20.27
CA LEU A 101 -5.92 -10.01 -19.81
C LEU A 101 -7.10 -9.57 -18.95
N ILE A 102 -8.32 -9.84 -19.38
CA ILE A 102 -9.53 -9.46 -18.64
C ILE A 102 -10.06 -10.71 -17.95
N VAL A 103 -9.97 -10.75 -16.62
CA VAL A 103 -10.49 -11.86 -15.82
C VAL A 103 -12.02 -11.76 -15.79
N ILE A 104 -12.69 -12.82 -16.25
CA ILE A 104 -14.16 -12.93 -16.28
C ILE A 104 -14.70 -13.77 -15.13
N HIS A 105 -13.90 -14.70 -14.62
CA HIS A 105 -14.25 -15.58 -13.51
C HIS A 105 -12.97 -16.05 -12.79
N GLU A 106 -13.06 -16.25 -11.48
CA GLU A 106 -11.98 -16.82 -10.68
C GLU A 106 -12.58 -17.78 -9.65
N GLU A 107 -12.16 -19.04 -9.68
CA GLU A 107 -12.59 -20.07 -8.73
C GLU A 107 -11.39 -20.91 -8.28
N ASN A 108 -11.25 -21.08 -6.96
CA ASN A 108 -10.15 -21.84 -6.36
C ASN A 108 -8.74 -21.39 -6.83
N GLY A 109 -8.58 -20.09 -7.14
CA GLY A 109 -7.33 -19.51 -7.64
C GLY A 109 -7.05 -19.75 -9.13
N ILE A 110 -7.98 -20.36 -9.86
CA ILE A 110 -7.92 -20.52 -11.31
C ILE A 110 -8.71 -19.38 -11.94
N LYS A 111 -8.06 -18.61 -12.82
CA LYS A 111 -8.66 -17.47 -13.53
C LYS A 111 -9.08 -17.88 -14.94
N ASP A 112 -10.32 -17.57 -15.29
CA ASP A 112 -10.82 -17.60 -16.66
C ASP A 112 -10.71 -16.19 -17.23
N TYR A 113 -10.18 -16.11 -18.45
CA TYR A 113 -9.98 -14.85 -19.15
C TYR A 113 -10.93 -14.72 -20.34
N ASP A 114 -11.31 -13.48 -20.65
CA ASP A 114 -11.99 -13.14 -21.90
C ASP A 114 -11.08 -13.35 -23.12
N GLU A 115 -11.62 -13.10 -24.32
CA GLU A 115 -10.85 -13.09 -25.55
C GLU A 115 -9.59 -12.20 -25.41
N PRO A 116 -8.40 -12.71 -25.78
CA PRO A 116 -7.17 -11.94 -25.72
C PRO A 116 -7.27 -10.61 -26.48
N THR A 117 -6.86 -9.52 -25.83
CA THR A 117 -6.81 -8.19 -26.45
C THR A 117 -5.47 -7.50 -26.20
N THR A 118 -5.29 -6.33 -26.81
CA THR A 118 -4.09 -5.50 -26.67
C THR A 118 -4.44 -4.17 -26.04
N ILE A 119 -3.44 -3.50 -25.48
CA ILE A 119 -3.65 -2.19 -24.88
C ILE A 119 -4.21 -1.17 -25.87
N ALA A 120 -3.72 -1.15 -27.11
CA ALA A 120 -4.25 -0.23 -28.12
C ALA A 120 -5.74 -0.46 -28.40
N LYS A 121 -6.17 -1.73 -28.50
CA LYS A 121 -7.59 -2.07 -28.67
C LYS A 121 -8.41 -1.68 -27.44
N TYR A 122 -7.90 -2.00 -26.25
CA TYR A 122 -8.59 -1.72 -24.99
C TYR A 122 -8.79 -0.21 -24.75
N LEU A 123 -7.77 0.61 -25.00
CA LEU A 123 -7.86 2.06 -24.86
C LEU A 123 -8.85 2.68 -25.87
N ASN A 124 -8.89 2.17 -27.10
CA ASN A 124 -9.92 2.59 -28.07
C ASN A 124 -11.32 2.14 -27.64
N TYR A 125 -11.46 0.93 -27.08
CA TYR A 125 -12.72 0.48 -26.49
C TYR A 125 -13.22 1.43 -25.39
N LEU A 126 -12.35 1.91 -24.50
CA LEU A 126 -12.74 2.90 -23.48
C LEU A 126 -13.24 4.21 -24.11
N LYS A 127 -12.56 4.70 -25.15
CA LYS A 127 -12.97 5.89 -25.90
C LYS A 127 -14.34 5.71 -26.56
N ASP A 128 -14.55 4.58 -27.23
CA ASP A 128 -15.73 4.33 -28.05
C ASP A 128 -16.96 4.04 -27.19
N THR A 129 -16.77 3.30 -26.09
CA THR A 129 -17.87 2.94 -25.19
C THR A 129 -18.17 4.00 -24.14
N LYS A 130 -17.23 4.92 -23.87
CA LYS A 130 -17.31 5.92 -22.81
C LYS A 130 -17.55 5.32 -21.41
N LYS A 131 -17.06 4.10 -21.20
CA LYS A 131 -17.25 3.36 -19.95
C LYS A 131 -15.92 2.76 -19.48
N ASN A 132 -15.56 3.02 -18.22
CA ASN A 132 -14.44 2.37 -17.54
C ASN A 132 -14.98 1.35 -16.54
N LEU A 133 -15.32 0.16 -17.03
CA LEU A 133 -16.01 -0.88 -16.25
C LEU A 133 -15.05 -1.82 -15.53
N ASN A 134 -13.75 -1.69 -15.79
CA ASN A 134 -12.74 -2.55 -15.22
C ASN A 134 -11.82 -1.73 -14.29
N PHE A 135 -11.08 -2.44 -13.45
CA PHE A 135 -9.99 -1.90 -12.66
C PHE A 135 -8.74 -2.73 -12.88
N ILE A 136 -7.58 -2.18 -12.56
CA ILE A 136 -6.30 -2.87 -12.74
C ILE A 136 -6.10 -3.83 -11.57
N SER A 137 -5.96 -5.12 -11.85
CA SER A 137 -5.72 -6.13 -10.81
C SER A 137 -4.25 -6.49 -10.68
N ASP A 138 -3.49 -6.43 -11.77
CA ASP A 138 -2.06 -6.70 -11.78
C ASP A 138 -1.37 -5.98 -12.95
N VAL A 139 -0.09 -5.66 -12.79
CA VAL A 139 0.75 -5.08 -13.84
C VAL A 139 2.12 -5.75 -13.82
N ARG A 140 2.68 -6.01 -15.00
CA ARG A 140 4.08 -6.42 -15.12
C ARG A 140 4.89 -5.35 -15.81
N LEU A 141 6.03 -5.00 -15.23
CA LEU A 141 6.96 -4.01 -15.75
C LEU A 141 8.22 -4.68 -16.31
N ASP A 142 8.80 -4.08 -17.36
CA ASP A 142 10.15 -4.41 -17.82
C ASP A 142 11.23 -3.69 -16.99
N GLY A 143 12.50 -3.97 -17.31
CA GLY A 143 13.66 -3.33 -16.66
C GLY A 143 13.77 -1.81 -16.88
N SER A 144 12.95 -1.22 -17.74
CA SER A 144 12.85 0.23 -17.98
C SER A 144 11.61 0.86 -17.33
N GLY A 145 10.81 0.07 -16.61
CA GLY A 145 9.57 0.50 -15.97
C GLY A 145 8.38 0.63 -16.93
N LYS A 146 8.45 0.04 -18.13
CA LYS A 146 7.33 0.00 -19.09
C LYS A 146 6.46 -1.22 -18.84
N ILE A 147 5.17 -1.07 -19.07
CA ILE A 147 4.20 -2.16 -18.87
C ILE A 147 4.32 -3.17 -20.01
N THR A 148 4.56 -4.44 -19.65
CA THR A 148 4.68 -5.59 -20.57
C THR A 148 3.43 -6.47 -20.58
N GLU A 149 2.61 -6.42 -19.52
CA GLU A 149 1.35 -7.14 -19.40
C GLU A 149 0.44 -6.38 -18.42
N LEU A 150 -0.86 -6.40 -18.68
CA LEU A 150 -1.87 -5.77 -17.84
C LEU A 150 -3.00 -6.76 -17.56
N GLU A 151 -3.28 -7.01 -16.29
CA GLU A 151 -4.45 -7.77 -15.86
C GLU A 151 -5.55 -6.80 -15.39
N LEU A 152 -6.77 -7.05 -15.85
CA LEU A 152 -7.95 -6.30 -15.52
C LEU A 152 -9.01 -7.20 -14.89
N ARG A 153 -9.78 -6.62 -13.97
CA ARG A 153 -10.99 -7.24 -13.42
C ARG A 153 -12.19 -6.33 -13.55
N ARG A 154 -13.37 -6.94 -13.62
CA ARG A 154 -14.63 -6.20 -13.59
C ARG A 154 -14.83 -5.53 -12.24
N ARG A 155 -15.18 -4.25 -12.25
CA ARG A 155 -15.61 -3.51 -11.05
C ARG A 155 -16.89 -4.09 -10.46
#